data_AF-A0A5D3A913-F1
#
_entry.id   AF-A0A5D3A913-F1
#
_cell.length_a   1.000
_cell.length_b   1.000
_cell.length_c   1.000
_cell.angle_alpha   90.00
_cell.angle_beta   90.00
_cell.angle_gamma   90.00
#
_symmetry.space_group_name_H-M   'P 1'
#
loop_
_entity.id
_entity.type
_entity.pdbx_description
1 polymer ?
#
loop_
_entity_poly.entity_id
_entity_poly.type
_entity_poly.pdbx_seq_one_letter_code
_entity_poly.pdbx_strand_id
1 'polypeptide(L)'
;MFRSPSFQCQEMALRQLKDGVLLANTISSMILLNKCLVLEVQDVRHYATFSKMLEAESISQVLPGVNSTEEGLQTYRKFYTEEEERSNGVIAICVSNLVVQPAISLASILSELSYEGVQSLLGLAHTTGTISDALPPPKSTLLSSFMLPYNPDVKGSTLTHGARALAKHVNRSSNKYWGNLNGSVPSFQIQIKKNSQWELLWI
;
A
#
# COMPACT_ATOMS: atom_id res chain seq x y z
N MET A 1 -7.49 3.34 -19.70
CA MET A 1 -6.60 2.36 -20.37
C MET A 1 -5.74 1.72 -19.28
N PHE A 2 -6.25 0.69 -18.61
CA PHE A 2 -5.50 -0.01 -17.57
C PHE A 2 -4.41 -0.83 -18.25
N ARG A 3 -3.16 -0.36 -18.14
CA ARG A 3 -1.99 -1.13 -18.56
C ARG A 3 -1.99 -2.43 -17.76
N SER A 4 -1.75 -3.52 -18.48
CA SER A 4 -1.52 -4.86 -17.96
C SER A 4 -0.63 -4.78 -16.71
N PRO A 5 -1.06 -5.28 -15.54
CA PRO A 5 -0.25 -5.19 -14.35
C PRO A 5 0.96 -6.10 -14.51
N SER A 6 2.11 -5.44 -14.64
CA SER A 6 3.46 -5.98 -14.64
C SER A 6 3.67 -7.02 -13.54
N PHE A 7 4.16 -8.21 -13.93
CA PHE A 7 4.90 -9.26 -13.20
C PHE A 7 4.66 -9.48 -11.68
N GLN A 8 4.62 -8.45 -10.84
CA GLN A 8 4.31 -8.54 -9.40
C GLN A 8 2.89 -9.05 -9.12
N CYS A 9 1.91 -8.78 -10.00
CA CYS A 9 0.57 -9.33 -9.84
C CYS A 9 0.49 -10.85 -10.08
N GLN A 10 1.37 -11.44 -10.91
CA GLN A 10 1.40 -12.89 -11.14
C GLN A 10 1.98 -13.65 -9.94
N GLU A 11 3.02 -13.12 -9.29
CA GLU A 11 3.66 -13.76 -8.13
C GLU A 11 2.72 -13.82 -6.90
N MET A 12 1.95 -12.74 -6.67
CA MET A 12 0.94 -12.69 -5.62
C MET A 12 -0.32 -13.49 -5.96
N ALA A 13 -0.75 -13.53 -7.23
CA ALA A 13 -1.92 -14.29 -7.64
C ALA A 13 -1.71 -15.80 -7.42
N LEU A 14 -0.53 -16.34 -7.76
CA LEU A 14 -0.23 -17.76 -7.57
C LEU A 14 -0.20 -18.17 -6.09
N ARG A 15 0.30 -17.30 -5.19
CA ARG A 15 0.27 -17.56 -3.74
C ARG A 15 -1.13 -17.44 -3.15
N GLN A 16 -1.92 -16.45 -3.56
CA GLN A 16 -3.29 -16.29 -3.06
C GLN A 16 -4.26 -17.35 -3.60
N LEU A 17 -3.97 -17.94 -4.76
CA LEU A 17 -4.68 -19.13 -5.21
C LEU A 17 -4.51 -20.30 -4.21
N LYS A 18 -3.40 -20.40 -3.48
CA LYS A 18 -3.19 -21.47 -2.50
C LYS A 18 -4.11 -21.34 -1.27
N ASP A 19 -4.43 -20.11 -0.87
CA ASP A 19 -5.21 -19.83 0.35
C ASP A 19 -6.71 -19.62 0.09
N GLY A 20 -7.13 -19.31 -1.16
CA GLY A 20 -8.51 -18.95 -1.50
C GLY A 20 -9.29 -19.90 -2.41
N VAL A 21 -8.67 -20.94 -2.99
CA VAL A 21 -9.23 -21.62 -4.20
C VAL A 21 -10.08 -22.85 -3.95
N LEU A 22 -10.20 -23.37 -2.73
CA LEU A 22 -11.02 -24.57 -2.52
C LEU A 22 -12.54 -24.37 -2.71
N LEU A 23 -13.02 -23.16 -3.00
CA LEU A 23 -14.46 -22.90 -3.21
C LEU A 23 -14.89 -22.68 -4.67
N ALA A 24 -13.97 -22.60 -5.65
CA ALA A 24 -14.29 -22.19 -7.02
C ALA A 24 -13.99 -23.26 -8.08
N ASN A 25 -14.41 -24.51 -7.85
CA ASN A 25 -14.27 -25.60 -8.83
C ASN A 25 -15.53 -25.81 -9.69
N THR A 26 -16.40 -24.80 -9.78
CA THR A 26 -17.64 -24.85 -10.57
C THR A 26 -17.70 -23.65 -11.52
N ILE A 27 -18.11 -23.93 -12.76
CA ILE A 27 -18.38 -22.92 -13.79
C ILE A 27 -19.35 -21.86 -13.23
N SER A 28 -19.16 -20.59 -13.59
CA SER A 28 -19.91 -19.43 -13.08
C SER A 28 -19.61 -19.04 -11.62
N SER A 29 -18.57 -19.62 -11.01
CA SER A 29 -18.03 -19.12 -9.74
C SER A 29 -17.24 -17.82 -9.93
N MET A 30 -17.21 -17.00 -8.87
CA MET A 30 -16.41 -15.77 -8.83
C MET A 30 -15.14 -15.96 -8.00
N ILE A 31 -13.99 -15.51 -8.52
CA ILE A 31 -12.70 -15.52 -7.84
C ILE A 31 -12.33 -14.07 -7.50
N LEU A 32 -12.02 -13.81 -6.23
CA LEU A 32 -11.52 -12.51 -5.77
C LEU A 32 -10.00 -12.58 -5.57
N LEU A 33 -9.23 -12.02 -6.51
CA LEU A 33 -7.78 -11.90 -6.42
C LEU A 33 -7.38 -10.58 -5.78
N ASN A 34 -6.38 -10.61 -4.89
CA ASN A 34 -5.83 -9.44 -4.21
C ASN A 34 -6.88 -8.56 -3.49
N LYS A 35 -8.03 -9.15 -3.13
CA LYS A 35 -9.20 -8.44 -2.54
C LYS A 35 -9.75 -7.29 -3.39
N CYS A 36 -9.37 -7.19 -4.67
CA CYS A 36 -9.66 -6.03 -5.52
C CYS A 36 -10.10 -6.40 -6.94
N LEU A 37 -9.72 -7.59 -7.44
CA LEU A 37 -10.01 -8.05 -8.79
C LEU A 37 -10.98 -9.23 -8.73
N VAL A 38 -12.17 -9.06 -9.28
CA VAL A 38 -13.19 -10.10 -9.39
C VAL A 38 -13.15 -10.70 -10.79
N LEU A 39 -12.96 -12.01 -10.85
CA LEU A 39 -12.91 -12.78 -12.08
C LEU A 39 -14.05 -13.79 -12.09
N GLU A 40 -14.65 -14.02 -13.25
CA GLU A 40 -15.64 -15.08 -13.45
C GLU A 40 -14.98 -16.31 -14.07
N VAL A 41 -15.21 -17.49 -13.49
CA VAL A 41 -14.74 -18.76 -14.03
C VAL A 41 -15.62 -19.18 -15.20
N GLN A 42 -15.02 -19.18 -16.39
CA GLN A 42 -15.66 -19.60 -17.64
C GLN A 42 -15.55 -21.11 -17.85
N ASP A 43 -14.40 -21.68 -17.54
CA ASP A 43 -14.11 -23.09 -17.80
C ASP A 43 -12.99 -23.59 -16.87
N VAL A 44 -12.97 -24.90 -16.59
CA VAL A 44 -11.96 -25.56 -15.78
C VAL A 44 -11.49 -26.82 -16.49
N ARG A 45 -10.20 -26.88 -16.82
CA ARG A 45 -9.60 -27.99 -17.58
C ARG A 45 -8.51 -28.66 -16.79
N HIS A 46 -8.46 -29.99 -16.88
CA HIS A 46 -7.48 -30.81 -16.18
C HIS A 46 -6.44 -31.34 -17.15
N TYR A 47 -5.18 -31.24 -16.75
CA TYR A 47 -4.01 -31.68 -17.49
C TYR A 47 -3.15 -32.57 -16.61
N ALA A 48 -2.47 -33.54 -17.24
CA ALA A 48 -1.56 -34.41 -16.53
C ALA A 48 -0.26 -33.69 -16.10
N THR A 49 0.19 -32.70 -16.88
CA THR A 49 1.43 -31.97 -16.65
C THR A 49 1.34 -30.51 -17.12
N PHE A 50 2.22 -29.64 -16.61
CA PHE A 50 2.34 -28.25 -17.03
C PHE A 50 2.74 -28.14 -18.51
N SER A 51 3.59 -29.04 -19.01
CA SER A 51 3.95 -29.05 -20.44
C SER A 51 2.71 -29.24 -21.32
N LYS A 52 1.87 -30.22 -20.99
CA LYS A 52 0.64 -30.48 -21.75
C LYS A 52 -0.34 -29.32 -21.67
N MET A 53 -0.46 -28.70 -20.50
CA MET A 53 -1.27 -27.49 -20.33
C MET A 53 -0.75 -26.34 -21.21
N LEU A 54 0.55 -26.08 -21.22
CA LEU A 54 1.17 -24.99 -22.00
C LEU A 54 1.19 -25.25 -23.52
N GLU A 55 1.10 -26.51 -23.95
CA GLU A 55 0.93 -26.89 -25.35
C GLU A 55 -0.52 -26.73 -25.83
N ALA A 56 -1.48 -27.08 -24.96
CA ALA A 56 -2.90 -27.01 -25.27
C ALA A 56 -3.46 -25.59 -25.13
N GLU A 57 -3.02 -24.86 -24.10
CA GLU A 57 -3.39 -23.47 -23.85
C GLU A 57 -2.36 -22.53 -24.48
N SER A 58 -2.78 -21.38 -25.00
CA SER A 58 -1.85 -20.42 -25.59
C SER A 58 -0.91 -19.86 -24.52
N ILE A 59 0.41 -20.08 -24.65
CA ILE A 59 1.40 -19.65 -23.66
C ILE A 59 1.33 -18.15 -23.35
N SER A 60 1.00 -17.32 -24.34
CA SER A 60 0.86 -15.87 -24.19
C SER A 60 -0.38 -15.47 -23.37
N GLN A 61 -1.40 -16.33 -23.33
CA GLN A 61 -2.58 -16.16 -22.49
C GLN A 61 -2.33 -16.64 -21.05
N VAL A 62 -1.57 -17.72 -20.88
CA VAL A 62 -1.24 -18.28 -19.56
C VAL A 62 -0.16 -17.45 -18.85
N LEU A 63 0.93 -17.13 -19.56
CA LEU A 63 2.08 -16.38 -19.08
C LEU A 63 2.45 -15.24 -20.05
N PRO A 64 1.82 -14.07 -19.91
CA PRO A 64 2.13 -12.91 -20.74
C PRO A 64 3.62 -12.53 -20.68
N GLY A 65 4.26 -12.39 -21.84
CA GLY A 65 5.68 -12.03 -21.96
C GLY A 65 6.65 -13.22 -22.04
N VAL A 66 6.16 -14.45 -21.88
CA VAL A 66 6.93 -15.68 -22.09
C VAL A 66 6.69 -16.20 -23.50
N ASN A 67 7.76 -16.56 -24.20
CA ASN A 67 7.69 -16.97 -25.61
C ASN A 67 7.95 -18.46 -25.84
N SER A 68 8.39 -19.21 -24.82
CA SER A 68 8.73 -20.62 -24.94
C SER A 68 8.18 -21.47 -23.79
N THR A 69 7.76 -22.70 -24.11
CA THR A 69 7.24 -23.66 -23.13
C THR A 69 8.26 -23.97 -22.03
N GLU A 70 9.54 -24.06 -22.38
CA GLU A 70 10.63 -24.30 -21.43
C GLU A 70 10.72 -23.18 -20.38
N GLU A 71 10.73 -21.91 -20.82
CA GLU A 71 10.74 -20.75 -19.93
C GLU A 71 9.47 -20.67 -19.06
N GLY A 72 8.31 -21.04 -19.63
CA GLY A 72 7.05 -21.15 -18.90
C GLY A 72 7.11 -22.20 -17.80
N LEU A 73 7.67 -23.37 -18.10
CA LEU A 73 7.83 -24.47 -17.15
C LEU A 73 8.82 -24.10 -16.02
N GLN A 74 9.94 -23.46 -16.35
CA GLN A 74 10.88 -22.91 -15.37
C GLN A 74 10.22 -21.88 -14.44
N THR A 75 9.23 -21.14 -14.94
CA THR A 75 8.45 -20.21 -14.11
C THR A 75 7.59 -20.96 -13.08
N TYR A 76 6.91 -22.05 -13.47
CA TYR A 76 6.14 -22.88 -12.54
C TYR A 76 7.01 -23.64 -11.53
N ARG A 77 8.20 -24.09 -11.93
CA ARG A 77 9.14 -24.81 -11.05
C ARG A 77 9.66 -23.98 -9.88
N LYS A 78 9.52 -22.65 -9.91
CA LYS A 78 9.78 -21.77 -8.75
C LYS A 78 8.75 -21.93 -7.64
N PHE A 79 7.58 -22.50 -7.94
CA PHE A 79 6.44 -22.57 -7.01
C PHE A 79 5.98 -24.00 -6.71
N TYR A 80 6.11 -24.92 -7.67
CA TYR A 80 5.62 -26.30 -7.58
C TYR A 80 6.70 -27.30 -7.95
N THR A 81 6.84 -28.36 -7.15
CA THR A 81 7.77 -29.45 -7.47
C THR A 81 7.17 -30.45 -8.47
N GLU A 82 8.02 -31.29 -9.07
CA GLU A 82 7.58 -32.31 -10.03
C GLU A 82 6.73 -33.39 -9.35
N GLU A 83 7.00 -33.67 -8.07
CA GLU A 83 6.23 -34.62 -7.27
C GLU A 83 4.83 -34.09 -6.98
N GLU A 84 4.69 -32.80 -6.68
CA GLU A 84 3.40 -32.14 -6.46
C GLU A 84 2.56 -32.13 -7.74
N GLU A 85 3.18 -31.84 -8.89
CA GLU A 85 2.53 -31.92 -10.20
C GLU A 85 2.09 -33.35 -10.53
N ARG A 86 2.96 -34.35 -10.33
CA ARG A 86 2.64 -35.74 -10.68
C ARG A 86 1.57 -36.35 -9.77
N SER A 87 1.51 -35.93 -8.51
CA SER A 87 0.53 -36.44 -7.54
C SER A 87 -0.86 -35.81 -7.71
N ASN A 88 -0.92 -34.52 -8.06
CA ASN A 88 -2.19 -33.77 -8.11
C ASN A 88 -2.67 -33.45 -9.53
N GLY A 89 -1.79 -33.52 -10.53
CA GLY A 89 -2.02 -33.02 -11.88
C GLY A 89 -1.99 -31.48 -11.93
N VAL A 90 -2.49 -30.92 -13.03
CA VAL A 90 -2.54 -29.48 -13.29
C VAL A 90 -3.95 -29.07 -13.68
N ILE A 91 -4.43 -27.94 -13.16
CA ILE A 91 -5.74 -27.38 -13.48
C ILE A 91 -5.53 -26.01 -14.14
N ALA A 92 -6.05 -25.85 -15.36
CA ALA A 92 -6.18 -24.56 -16.00
C ALA A 92 -7.58 -24.00 -15.74
N ILE A 93 -7.65 -22.82 -15.13
CA ILE A 93 -8.92 -22.12 -14.87
C ILE A 93 -9.01 -20.97 -15.88
N CYS A 94 -9.92 -21.09 -16.83
CA CYS A 94 -10.20 -20.03 -17.79
C CYS A 94 -11.11 -19.00 -17.13
N VAL A 95 -10.68 -17.74 -17.14
CA VAL A 95 -11.38 -16.65 -16.46
C VAL A 95 -11.62 -15.47 -17.39
N SER A 96 -12.69 -14.73 -17.13
CA SER A 96 -12.98 -13.45 -17.77
C SER A 96 -13.07 -12.33 -16.73
N ASN A 97 -12.68 -11.12 -17.13
CA ASN A 97 -12.91 -9.93 -16.30
C ASN A 97 -14.40 -9.64 -16.21
N LEU A 98 -14.90 -9.45 -14.99
CA LEU A 98 -16.24 -8.92 -14.79
C LEU A 98 -16.30 -7.45 -15.24
N VAL A 99 -17.39 -7.06 -15.89
CA VAL A 99 -17.60 -5.70 -16.42
C VAL A 99 -17.54 -4.63 -15.32
N VAL A 100 -18.01 -4.95 -14.11
CA VAL A 100 -18.01 -4.05 -12.96
C VAL A 100 -17.06 -4.57 -11.89
N GLN A 101 -15.85 -4.02 -11.87
CA GLN A 101 -14.87 -4.34 -10.82
C GLN A 101 -15.15 -3.50 -9.57
N PRO A 102 -15.04 -4.06 -8.35
CA PRO A 102 -15.22 -3.31 -7.11
C PRO A 102 -14.33 -2.06 -7.03
N ALA A 103 -13.12 -2.14 -7.58
CA ALA A 103 -12.20 -1.00 -7.65
C ALA A 103 -12.75 0.17 -8.50
N ILE A 104 -13.50 -0.12 -9.57
CA ILE A 104 -14.14 0.91 -10.40
C ILE A 104 -15.28 1.57 -9.61
N SER A 105 -16.11 0.78 -8.96
CA SER A 105 -17.20 1.29 -8.11
C SER A 105 -16.65 2.15 -6.96
N LEU A 106 -15.59 1.68 -6.28
CA LEU A 106 -14.92 2.44 -5.23
C LEU A 106 -14.35 3.76 -5.76
N ALA A 107 -13.68 3.73 -6.92
CA ALA A 107 -13.15 4.94 -7.54
C ALA A 107 -14.26 5.95 -7.88
N SER A 108 -15.41 5.47 -8.37
CA SER A 108 -16.59 6.32 -8.62
C SER A 108 -17.09 6.96 -7.34
N ILE A 109 -17.29 6.18 -6.28
CA ILE A 109 -17.73 6.67 -4.96
C ILE A 109 -16.75 7.71 -4.42
N LEU A 110 -15.45 7.44 -4.49
CA LEU A 110 -14.41 8.38 -4.02
C LEU A 110 -14.39 9.67 -4.85
N SER A 111 -14.64 9.57 -6.16
CA SER A 111 -14.73 10.74 -7.04
C SER A 111 -15.97 11.58 -6.72
N GLU A 112 -17.10 10.96 -6.44
CA GLU A 112 -18.34 11.64 -6.06
C GLU A 112 -18.28 12.28 -4.67
N LEU A 113 -17.59 11.63 -3.71
CA LEU A 113 -17.38 12.18 -2.38
C LEU A 113 -16.56 13.47 -2.37
N SER A 114 -15.73 13.70 -3.39
CA SER A 114 -14.75 14.79 -3.46
C SER A 114 -13.74 14.77 -2.29
N TYR A 115 -12.79 15.70 -2.29
CA TYR A 115 -11.81 15.84 -1.20
C TYR A 115 -12.49 16.11 0.15
N GLU A 116 -13.53 16.95 0.17
CA GLU A 116 -14.26 17.31 1.39
C GLU A 116 -14.96 16.10 2.02
N GLY A 117 -15.65 15.28 1.22
CA GLY A 117 -16.33 14.08 1.72
C GLY A 117 -15.35 13.03 2.21
N VAL A 118 -14.23 12.83 1.49
CA VAL A 118 -13.17 11.93 1.94
C VAL A 118 -12.52 12.41 3.24
N GLN A 119 -12.22 13.71 3.37
CA GLN A 119 -11.68 14.29 4.60
C GLN A 119 -12.65 14.10 5.79
N SER A 120 -13.94 14.31 5.55
CA SER A 120 -15.00 14.14 6.54
C SER A 120 -15.10 12.68 7.01
N LEU A 121 -15.05 11.72 6.08
CA LEU A 121 -15.07 10.28 6.39
C LEU A 121 -13.85 9.85 7.22
N LEU A 122 -12.70 10.47 6.97
CA LEU A 122 -11.47 10.27 7.74
C LEU A 122 -11.48 10.98 9.10
N GLY A 123 -12.54 11.71 9.45
CA GLY A 123 -12.66 12.45 10.71
C GLY A 123 -11.73 13.65 10.79
N LEU A 124 -11.29 14.20 9.65
CA LEU A 124 -10.45 15.38 9.63
C LEU A 124 -11.27 16.63 9.94
N ALA A 125 -10.89 17.36 10.98
CA ALA A 125 -11.58 18.58 11.37
C ALA A 125 -11.43 19.67 10.29
N HIS A 126 -12.55 20.20 9.82
CA HIS A 126 -12.53 21.38 8.96
C HIS A 126 -12.28 22.62 9.83
N THR A 127 -11.13 23.25 9.64
CA THR A 127 -10.75 24.48 10.33
C THR A 127 -10.56 25.59 9.30
N THR A 128 -10.54 26.85 9.72
CA THR A 128 -10.35 28.00 8.81
C THR A 128 -9.06 27.94 7.98
N GLY A 129 -8.09 27.10 8.35
CA GLY A 129 -6.85 26.85 7.60
C GLY A 129 -6.84 25.56 6.78
N THR A 130 -7.94 24.80 6.75
CA THR A 130 -8.03 23.55 5.98
C THR A 130 -8.15 23.86 4.50
N ILE A 131 -7.32 23.21 3.69
CA ILE A 131 -7.41 23.29 2.23
C ILE A 131 -8.47 22.29 1.78
N SER A 132 -9.57 22.80 1.22
CA SER A 132 -10.72 21.98 0.82
C SER A 132 -10.40 20.99 -0.31
N ASP A 133 -9.44 21.34 -1.18
CA ASP A 133 -9.12 20.57 -2.39
C ASP A 133 -7.87 19.68 -2.23
N ALA A 134 -7.47 19.36 -1.00
CA ALA A 134 -6.26 18.57 -0.77
C ALA A 134 -6.38 17.65 0.43
N LEU A 135 -6.00 16.38 0.27
CA LEU A 135 -5.75 15.50 1.42
C LEU A 135 -4.49 15.97 2.18
N PRO A 136 -4.41 15.71 3.50
CA PRO A 136 -3.20 15.99 4.25
C PRO A 136 -2.00 15.29 3.61
N PRO A 137 -0.84 15.95 3.56
CA PRO A 137 0.34 15.35 2.95
C PRO A 137 0.80 14.13 3.74
N PRO A 138 1.60 13.23 3.13
CA PRO A 138 2.15 12.07 3.80
C PRO A 138 2.87 12.44 5.10
N LYS A 139 2.84 11.53 6.08
CA LYS A 139 3.52 11.72 7.37
C LYS A 139 5.01 12.06 7.22
N SER A 140 5.69 11.48 6.22
CA SER A 140 7.08 11.77 5.90
C SER A 140 7.30 13.24 5.52
N THR A 141 6.43 13.80 4.68
CA THR A 141 6.46 15.21 4.28
C THR A 141 6.20 16.14 5.47
N LEU A 142 5.25 15.77 6.34
CA LEU A 142 4.99 16.52 7.57
C LEU A 142 6.22 16.53 8.49
N LEU A 143 6.86 15.37 8.68
CA LEU A 143 8.05 15.23 9.51
C LEU A 143 9.25 15.99 8.93
N SER A 144 9.48 15.91 7.61
CA SER A 144 10.58 16.64 6.98
C SER A 144 10.37 18.15 7.12
N SER A 145 9.16 18.65 6.86
CA SER A 145 8.82 20.06 7.01
C SER A 145 8.97 20.54 8.47
N PHE A 146 8.57 19.70 9.44
CA PHE A 146 8.73 19.99 10.87
C PHE A 146 10.20 20.17 11.27
N MET A 147 11.12 19.43 10.63
CA MET A 147 12.55 19.46 10.92
C MET A 147 13.33 20.53 10.11
N LEU A 148 12.70 21.22 9.17
CA LEU A 148 13.37 22.27 8.39
C LEU A 148 13.81 23.43 9.29
N PRO A 149 15.00 24.03 9.05
CA PRO A 149 15.44 25.25 9.72
C PRO A 149 14.42 26.38 9.49
N TYR A 150 14.05 27.09 10.56
CA TYR A 150 13.07 28.18 10.48
C TYR A 150 13.63 29.43 9.79
N ASN A 151 14.90 29.76 10.08
CA ASN A 151 15.61 30.90 9.51
C ASN A 151 16.98 30.42 8.98
N PRO A 152 17.04 29.77 7.81
CA PRO A 152 18.28 29.20 7.28
C PRO A 152 19.34 30.25 6.97
N ASP A 153 18.92 31.49 6.65
CA ASP A 153 19.81 32.59 6.29
C ASP A 153 20.52 33.22 7.51
N VAL A 154 20.08 32.90 8.73
CA VAL A 154 20.66 33.42 9.96
C VAL A 154 21.76 32.47 10.44
N LYS A 155 23.01 32.95 10.38
CA LYS A 155 24.20 32.18 10.78
C LYS A 155 24.08 31.69 12.24
N GLY A 156 24.14 30.38 12.43
CA GLY A 156 24.05 29.73 13.75
C GLY A 156 22.62 29.41 14.23
N SER A 157 21.58 29.68 13.42
CA SER A 157 20.21 29.33 13.77
C SER A 157 19.94 27.83 13.58
N THR A 158 19.83 27.08 14.66
CA THR A 158 19.47 25.63 14.65
C THR A 158 17.98 25.37 14.89
N LEU A 159 17.19 26.43 15.11
CA LEU A 159 15.76 26.31 15.43
C LEU A 159 14.98 25.82 14.20
N THR A 160 14.22 24.74 14.38
CA THR A 160 13.34 24.20 13.33
C THR A 160 11.94 24.83 13.36
N HIS A 161 11.22 24.76 12.24
CA HIS A 161 9.81 25.17 12.16
C HIS A 161 8.95 24.48 13.22
N GLY A 162 9.19 23.19 13.44
CA GLY A 162 8.48 22.39 14.43
C GLY A 162 8.76 22.79 15.87
N ALA A 163 10.03 22.98 16.23
CA ALA A 163 10.42 23.44 17.56
C ALA A 163 9.78 24.79 17.89
N ARG A 164 9.80 25.74 16.93
CA ARG A 164 9.12 27.04 17.07
C ARG A 164 7.60 26.89 17.22
N ALA A 165 6.98 26.02 16.44
CA ALA A 165 5.53 25.81 16.47
C ALA A 165 5.05 25.21 17.80
N LEU A 166 5.83 24.32 18.42
CA LEU A 166 5.55 23.80 19.77
C LEU A 166 5.76 24.88 20.83
N ALA A 167 6.83 25.67 20.70
CA ALA A 167 7.17 26.75 21.60
C ALA A 167 6.08 27.84 21.69
N LYS A 168 5.36 28.15 20.60
CA LYS A 168 4.34 29.22 20.58
C LYS A 168 3.14 28.97 21.52
N HIS A 169 2.92 27.72 21.92
CA HIS A 169 1.83 27.33 22.82
C HIS A 169 2.27 27.21 24.28
N VAL A 170 3.56 27.42 24.59
CA VAL A 170 4.09 27.25 25.95
C VAL A 170 3.35 28.13 26.97
N ASN A 171 3.08 29.40 26.61
CA ASN A 171 2.40 30.36 27.48
C ASN A 171 0.88 30.12 27.59
N ARG A 172 0.31 29.18 26.83
CA ARG A 172 -1.11 28.79 26.93
C ARG A 172 -1.32 27.62 27.89
N SER A 173 -0.25 27.03 28.41
CA SER A 173 -0.30 25.95 29.40
C SER A 173 -0.23 26.54 30.80
N SER A 174 -1.40 26.65 31.46
CA SER A 174 -1.50 27.12 32.85
C SER A 174 -0.78 26.21 33.85
N ASN A 175 -0.59 24.94 33.50
CA ASN A 175 0.11 23.94 34.30
C ASN A 175 1.60 23.77 33.94
N LYS A 176 2.17 24.64 33.09
CA LYS A 176 3.57 24.57 32.63
C LYS A 176 3.95 23.20 32.05
N TYR A 177 2.98 22.45 31.53
CA TYR A 177 3.18 21.09 31.01
C TYR A 177 4.23 21.04 29.89
N TRP A 178 4.31 22.12 29.09
CA TRP A 178 5.29 22.28 28.02
C TRP A 178 6.56 23.06 28.44
N GLY A 179 6.73 23.38 29.73
CA GLY A 179 7.87 24.14 30.28
C GLY A 179 7.67 25.66 30.29
N ASN A 180 8.73 26.41 30.62
CA ASN A 180 8.84 27.87 30.42
C ASN A 180 9.96 28.12 29.41
N LEU A 181 9.71 28.86 28.33
CA LEU A 181 10.74 29.22 27.36
C LEU A 181 11.53 30.45 27.83
N ASN A 182 12.58 30.22 28.61
CA ASN A 182 13.49 31.29 29.04
C ASN A 182 14.92 31.00 28.50
N GLY A 183 15.49 31.93 27.74
CA GLY A 183 16.89 31.93 27.33
C GLY A 183 17.20 32.81 26.11
N SER A 184 18.29 33.58 26.16
CA SER A 184 19.05 33.98 24.97
C SER A 184 19.85 32.76 24.50
N VAL A 185 19.96 32.54 23.18
CA VAL A 185 20.58 31.34 22.58
C VAL A 185 22.03 31.21 23.06
N PRO A 186 22.32 30.24 23.93
CA PRO A 186 23.14 29.10 23.50
C PRO A 186 22.59 27.76 24.00
N SER A 187 22.66 26.74 23.14
CA SER A 187 22.60 25.30 23.47
C SER A 187 21.49 24.90 24.45
N PHE A 188 20.25 24.77 23.96
CA PHE A 188 19.15 24.26 24.78
C PHE A 188 19.28 22.74 24.98
N GLN A 189 19.43 22.29 26.22
CA GLN A 189 19.20 20.89 26.60
C GLN A 189 17.69 20.65 26.74
N ILE A 190 17.16 19.68 25.98
CA ILE A 190 15.80 19.19 26.18
C ILE A 190 15.89 17.87 26.93
N GLN A 191 15.31 17.83 28.15
CA GLN A 191 15.11 16.59 28.89
C GLN A 191 13.76 15.97 28.50
N ILE A 192 13.79 14.75 27.97
CA ILE A 192 12.57 14.01 27.64
C ILE A 192 12.45 12.86 28.64
N LYS A 193 11.29 12.75 29.30
CA LYS A 193 10.99 11.65 30.21
C LYS A 193 10.42 10.47 29.42
N LYS A 194 11.16 9.37 29.37
CA LYS A 194 10.72 8.12 28.73
C LYS A 194 10.79 7.00 29.77
N ASN A 195 9.71 6.25 29.95
CA ASN A 195 9.62 5.12 30.90
C ASN A 195 10.20 5.42 32.29
N SER A 196 9.79 6.55 32.86
CA SER A 196 10.22 7.01 34.21
C SER A 196 11.71 7.36 34.35
N GLN A 197 12.49 7.38 33.27
CA GLN A 197 13.86 7.88 33.25
C GLN A 197 13.96 9.16 32.41
N TRP A 198 14.84 10.06 32.83
CA TRP A 198 15.14 11.31 32.12
C TRP A 198 16.33 11.08 31.18
N GLU A 199 16.11 11.23 29.88
CA GLU A 199 17.19 11.22 28.90
C GLU A 199 17.48 12.65 28.42
N LEU A 200 18.77 12.96 28.28
CA LEU A 200 19.27 14.23 27.75
C LEU A 200 19.50 14.08 26.25
N LEU A 201 18.77 14.87 25.45
CA LEU A 201 19.04 14.99 24.03
C LEU A 201 19.80 16.29 23.78
N TRP A 202 20.98 16.19 23.16
CA TRP A 202 21.78 17.33 22.71
C TRP A 202 21.38 17.69 21.27
N ILE A 203 21.05 18.96 21.03
CA ILE A 203 20.78 19.53 19.70
C ILE A 203 21.70 20.74 19.48
#